data_AF-A0A9W7TLR6-F1
#
_entry.id   AF-A0A9W7TLR6-F1
#
_cell.length_a   1.000
_cell.length_b   1.000
_cell.length_c   1.000
_cell.angle_alpha   90.00
_cell.angle_beta   90.00
_cell.angle_gamma   90.00
#
_symmetry.space_group_name_H-M   'P 1'
#
loop_
_entity.id
_entity.type
_entity.pdbx_description
1 polymer ?
#
loop_
_entity_poly.entity_id
_entity_poly.type
_entity_poly.pdbx_seq_one_letter_code
_entity_poly.pdbx_strand_id
1 'polypeptide(L)'
;MAATLPRVLSFGKNTRALLNVLRVSAAPSQRYSVAVSNDGEKITHTGQVYDPKDVRKARFVGRQKEVNENFAINLVAEEPVTHIESRVVSCDGGGGALGHPKVYINLDKETKIGTCGYCGLQFKQTHHH
;
A
#
# COMPACT_ATOMS: atom_id res chain seq x y z
N MET A 1 -30.39 50.76 44.05
CA MET A 1 -29.21 51.41 44.67
C MET A 1 -28.51 50.40 45.54
N ALA A 2 -27.17 50.42 45.53
CA ALA A 2 -26.23 49.49 46.18
C ALA A 2 -25.92 48.19 45.41
N ALA A 3 -24.79 48.25 44.70
CA ALA A 3 -24.10 47.15 44.07
C ALA A 3 -23.34 46.31 45.11
N THR A 4 -23.33 45.00 44.93
CA THR A 4 -22.41 44.09 45.62
C THR A 4 -21.75 43.19 44.58
N LEU A 5 -20.49 43.48 44.25
CA LEU A 5 -19.62 42.68 43.40
C LEU A 5 -19.34 41.31 44.05
N PRO A 6 -19.51 40.18 43.35
CA PRO A 6 -18.94 38.92 43.81
C PRO A 6 -17.43 38.90 43.51
N ARG A 7 -16.68 38.67 44.57
CA ARG A 7 -15.24 38.48 44.67
C ARG A 7 -14.77 37.36 43.71
N VAL A 8 -14.07 37.73 42.64
CA VAL A 8 -13.40 36.76 41.75
C VAL A 8 -12.22 36.16 42.51
N LEU A 9 -12.35 34.89 42.91
CA LEU A 9 -11.24 34.10 43.43
C LEU A 9 -10.26 33.84 42.28
N SER A 10 -9.07 34.42 42.39
CA SER A 10 -7.92 34.10 41.58
C SER A 10 -7.48 32.66 41.87
N PHE A 11 -7.85 31.72 41.00
CA PHE A 11 -7.22 30.41 40.93
C PHE A 11 -6.13 30.45 39.87
N GLY A 12 -4.89 30.49 40.37
CA GLY A 12 -3.70 30.53 39.56
C GLY A 12 -3.50 29.27 38.71
N LYS A 13 -2.72 29.49 37.65
CA LYS A 13 -1.72 28.57 37.09
C LYS A 13 -2.19 27.13 36.88
N ASN A 14 -2.62 26.82 35.65
CA ASN A 14 -2.11 25.69 34.84
C ASN A 14 -2.97 25.48 33.59
N THR A 15 -2.92 26.41 32.64
CA THR A 15 -3.33 26.11 31.27
C THR A 15 -2.14 25.47 30.54
N ARG A 16 -1.85 24.20 30.85
CA ARG A 16 -1.11 23.36 29.90
C ARG A 16 -2.11 23.03 28.80
N ALA A 17 -2.00 23.78 27.71
CA ALA A 17 -2.66 23.47 26.45
C ALA A 17 -2.28 22.04 26.04
N LEU A 18 -3.21 21.11 26.18
CA LEU A 18 -3.14 19.81 25.54
C LEU A 18 -3.57 20.02 24.08
N LEU A 19 -2.69 20.63 23.28
CA LEU A 19 -2.76 20.48 21.84
C LEU A 19 -2.28 19.06 21.55
N ASN A 20 -3.23 18.13 21.56
CA ASN A 20 -3.03 16.81 20.98
C ASN A 20 -2.73 17.06 19.50
N VAL A 21 -1.45 16.96 19.13
CA VAL A 21 -1.05 16.96 17.72
C VAL A 21 -1.72 15.73 17.12
N LEU A 22 -2.82 15.94 16.41
CA LEU A 22 -3.37 14.96 15.50
C LEU A 22 -2.23 14.61 14.53
N ARG A 23 -1.55 13.49 14.78
CA ARG A 23 -0.76 12.81 13.76
C ARG A 23 -1.75 12.36 12.70
N VAL A 24 -2.05 13.27 11.79
CA VAL A 24 -2.60 12.93 10.49
C VAL A 24 -1.49 12.14 9.83
N SER A 25 -1.59 10.81 9.89
CA SER A 25 -0.85 9.94 8.99
C SER A 25 -1.34 10.28 7.58
N ALA A 26 -0.67 11.21 6.92
CA ALA A 26 -0.86 11.46 5.51
C ALA A 26 -0.34 10.22 4.79
N ALA A 27 -1.22 9.25 4.55
CA ALA A 27 -0.93 8.21 3.59
C ALA A 27 -0.66 8.92 2.25
N PRO A 28 0.50 8.70 1.62
CA PRO A 28 0.71 9.26 0.29
C PRO A 28 -0.33 8.65 -0.63
N SER A 29 -1.30 9.46 -1.08
CA SER A 29 -2.18 9.08 -2.17
C SER A 29 -1.36 9.12 -3.46
N GLN A 30 -0.50 8.13 -3.67
CA GLN A 30 0.14 7.96 -4.96
C GLN A 30 -0.94 7.66 -5.99
N ARG A 31 -1.06 8.53 -6.99
CA ARG A 31 -1.90 8.27 -8.15
C ARG A 31 -1.14 7.31 -9.05
N TYR A 32 -1.43 6.02 -8.96
CA TYR A 32 -0.94 5.06 -9.95
C TYR A 32 -1.50 5.46 -11.31
N SER A 33 -0.61 5.65 -12.29
CA SER A 33 -0.99 5.99 -13.66
C SER A 33 -0.73 4.80 -14.58
N VAL A 34 -1.71 4.51 -15.42
CA VAL A 34 -1.63 3.44 -16.42
C VAL A 34 -0.93 3.96 -17.67
N ALA A 35 -0.01 3.18 -18.21
CA ALA A 35 0.64 3.50 -19.48
C ALA A 35 -0.40 3.60 -20.61
N VAL A 36 -0.22 4.57 -21.50
CA VAL A 36 -1.13 4.85 -22.61
C VAL A 36 -0.38 4.65 -23.92
N SER A 37 -1.01 3.98 -24.89
CA SER A 37 -0.44 3.81 -26.22
C SER A 37 -0.42 5.14 -26.99
N ASN A 38 0.30 5.17 -28.12
CA ASN A 38 0.38 6.35 -28.99
C ASN A 38 -1.00 6.83 -29.47
N ASP A 39 -1.99 5.94 -29.55
CA ASP A 39 -3.36 6.26 -29.96
C ASP A 39 -4.25 6.76 -28.81
N GLY A 40 -3.70 6.91 -27.59
CA GLY A 40 -4.46 7.32 -26.41
C GLY A 40 -5.20 6.20 -25.69
N GLU A 41 -4.97 4.92 -26.03
CA GLU A 41 -5.62 3.78 -25.37
C GLU A 41 -4.81 3.31 -24.14
N LYS A 42 -5.48 3.13 -22.99
CA LYS A 42 -4.85 2.56 -21.79
C LYS A 42 -4.42 1.11 -22.04
N ILE A 43 -3.16 0.81 -21.71
CA ILE A 43 -2.59 -0.54 -21.76
C ILE A 43 -3.01 -1.29 -20.50
N THR A 44 -3.46 -2.54 -20.63
CA THR A 44 -3.87 -3.33 -19.45
C THR A 44 -2.67 -3.72 -18.58
N HIS A 45 -2.92 -4.18 -17.34
CA HIS A 45 -1.87 -4.71 -16.46
C HIS A 45 -1.09 -5.90 -17.06
N THR A 46 -1.66 -6.59 -18.05
CA THR A 46 -1.00 -7.66 -18.82
C THR A 46 -0.20 -7.17 -20.02
N GLY A 47 -0.28 -5.87 -20.37
CA GLY A 47 0.34 -5.30 -21.56
C GLY A 47 -0.54 -5.30 -22.81
N GLN A 48 -1.82 -5.68 -22.72
CA GLN A 48 -2.72 -5.75 -23.88
C GLN A 48 -3.18 -4.35 -24.30
N VAL A 49 -3.06 -4.10 -25.61
CA VAL A 49 -3.65 -2.97 -26.32
C VAL A 49 -3.98 -3.41 -27.75
N TYR A 50 -4.98 -2.79 -28.38
CA TYR A 50 -5.28 -3.06 -29.79
C TYR A 50 -4.31 -2.31 -30.70
N ASP A 51 -3.99 -2.90 -31.85
CA ASP A 51 -3.23 -2.20 -32.87
C ASP A 51 -4.05 -1.04 -33.46
N PRO A 52 -3.39 0.04 -33.95
CA PRO A 52 -4.09 1.20 -34.49
C PRO A 52 -5.05 0.87 -35.64
N LYS A 53 -4.73 -0.17 -36.42
CA LYS A 53 -5.52 -0.62 -37.59
C LYS A 53 -6.48 -1.76 -37.26
N ASP A 54 -6.61 -2.14 -35.99
CA ASP A 54 -7.47 -3.25 -35.60
C ASP A 54 -8.94 -2.85 -35.56
N VAL A 55 -9.74 -3.47 -36.42
CA VAL A 55 -11.19 -3.27 -36.50
C VAL A 55 -11.91 -3.54 -35.17
N ARG A 56 -11.32 -4.36 -34.29
CA ARG A 56 -11.89 -4.69 -32.97
C ARG A 56 -11.96 -3.48 -32.03
N LYS A 57 -11.16 -2.43 -32.28
CA LYS A 57 -11.15 -1.17 -31.51
C LYS A 57 -12.46 -0.39 -31.63
N ALA A 58 -13.21 -0.59 -32.71
CA ALA A 58 -14.51 0.04 -32.94
C ALA A 58 -15.51 -0.16 -31.78
N ARG A 59 -15.39 -1.25 -31.01
CA ARG A 59 -16.26 -1.53 -29.85
C ARG A 59 -16.17 -0.47 -28.74
N PHE A 60 -15.08 0.30 -28.70
CA PHE A 60 -14.85 1.35 -27.70
C PHE A 60 -15.10 2.75 -28.26
N VAL A 61 -15.52 2.90 -29.51
CA VAL A 61 -15.90 4.22 -30.03
C VAL A 61 -17.17 4.70 -29.34
N GLY A 62 -17.12 5.89 -28.73
CA GLY A 62 -18.21 6.42 -27.90
C GLY A 62 -18.40 5.71 -26.55
N ARG A 63 -17.47 4.83 -26.15
CA ARG A 63 -17.46 4.12 -24.87
C ARG A 63 -16.05 4.19 -24.26
N GLN A 64 -15.91 3.75 -23.01
CA GLN A 64 -14.59 3.65 -22.35
C GLN A 64 -14.16 2.20 -22.24
N LYS A 65 -12.87 1.94 -22.51
CA LYS A 65 -12.22 0.67 -22.16
C LYS A 65 -11.91 0.69 -20.68
N GLU A 66 -12.56 -0.18 -19.92
CA GLU A 66 -12.33 -0.30 -18.48
C GLU A 66 -11.01 -1.02 -18.21
N VAL A 67 -10.13 -0.36 -17.49
CA VAL A 67 -8.82 -0.87 -17.08
C VAL A 67 -8.61 -0.50 -15.62
N ASN A 68 -8.25 -1.49 -14.80
CA ASN A 68 -7.87 -1.24 -13.41
C ASN A 68 -6.56 -0.44 -13.36
N GLU A 69 -6.52 0.66 -12.62
CA GLU A 69 -5.33 1.53 -12.52
C GLU A 69 -4.33 1.05 -11.46
N ASN A 70 -4.78 0.22 -10.52
CA ASN A 70 -3.97 -0.30 -9.43
C ASN A 70 -3.35 -1.64 -9.84
N PHE A 71 -2.14 -1.59 -10.40
CA PHE A 71 -1.42 -2.78 -10.84
C PHE A 71 -0.75 -3.50 -9.67
N ALA A 72 -1.10 -4.77 -9.45
CA ALA A 72 -0.55 -5.57 -8.36
C ALA A 72 0.99 -5.71 -8.39
N ILE A 73 1.61 -5.70 -9.57
CA ILE A 73 3.07 -5.75 -9.71
C ILE A 73 3.77 -4.56 -9.02
N ASN A 74 3.17 -3.36 -9.09
CA ASN A 74 3.72 -2.17 -8.47
C ASN A 74 3.50 -2.21 -6.96
N LEU A 75 2.29 -2.61 -6.54
CA LEU A 75 1.92 -2.68 -5.12
C LEU A 75 2.79 -3.69 -4.36
N VAL A 76 3.01 -4.89 -4.91
CA VAL A 76 3.86 -5.90 -4.27
C VAL A 76 5.34 -5.48 -4.26
N ALA A 77 5.80 -4.75 -5.27
CA ALA A 77 7.17 -4.25 -5.31
C ALA A 77 7.42 -3.08 -4.34
N GLU A 78 6.37 -2.34 -3.97
CA GLU A 78 6.42 -1.25 -3.00
C GLU A 78 6.53 -1.77 -1.56
N GLU A 79 5.99 -2.96 -1.28
CA GLU A 79 6.09 -3.59 0.03
C GLU A 79 7.56 -3.92 0.39
N PRO A 80 8.00 -3.59 1.62
CA PRO A 80 9.38 -3.79 2.02
C PRO A 80 9.70 -5.27 2.21
N VAL A 81 10.96 -5.62 1.93
CA VAL A 81 11.48 -6.96 2.20
C VAL A 81 11.51 -7.20 3.71
N THR A 82 10.87 -8.27 4.16
CA THR A 82 10.85 -8.64 5.58
C THR A 82 12.12 -9.39 5.94
N HIS A 83 12.82 -8.88 6.95
CA HIS A 83 14.06 -9.46 7.46
C HIS A 83 13.78 -10.42 8.61
N ILE A 84 14.32 -11.63 8.53
CA ILE A 84 14.05 -12.72 9.48
C ILE A 84 15.35 -13.40 9.87
N GLU A 85 15.52 -13.78 11.12
CA GLU A 85 16.75 -14.46 11.58
C GLU A 85 16.76 -15.96 11.25
N SER A 86 15.57 -16.57 11.18
CA SER A 86 15.41 -18.00 10.90
C SER A 86 15.68 -18.35 9.44
N ARG A 87 16.23 -19.55 9.24
CA ARG A 87 16.50 -20.17 7.94
C ARG A 87 15.25 -20.46 7.10
N VAL A 88 14.11 -20.74 7.74
CA VAL A 88 12.83 -21.06 7.07
C VAL A 88 11.73 -20.19 7.68
N VAL A 89 10.98 -19.50 6.83
CA VAL A 89 9.81 -18.69 7.23
C VAL A 89 8.52 -19.39 6.85
N SER A 90 7.51 -19.32 7.72
CA SER A 90 6.14 -19.70 7.35
C SER A 90 5.31 -18.47 6.98
N CYS A 91 4.68 -18.49 5.81
CA CYS A 91 3.77 -17.45 5.34
C CYS A 91 2.38 -18.04 5.13
N ASP A 92 1.37 -17.38 5.67
CA ASP A 92 -0.06 -17.69 5.50
C ASP A 92 -0.83 -16.53 4.85
N GLY A 93 -0.15 -15.44 4.50
CA GLY A 93 -0.76 -14.23 3.95
C GLY A 93 -1.49 -13.35 4.97
N GLY A 94 -1.39 -13.66 6.26
CA GLY A 94 -2.06 -12.95 7.34
C GLY A 94 -3.52 -13.40 7.53
N GLY A 95 -4.05 -13.15 8.73
CA GLY A 95 -5.44 -13.46 9.06
C GLY A 95 -5.75 -14.96 9.22
N GLY A 96 -4.74 -15.82 9.31
CA GLY A 96 -4.88 -17.26 9.52
C GLY A 96 -5.65 -17.93 8.39
N ALA A 97 -6.94 -18.23 8.61
CA ALA A 97 -7.80 -18.87 7.61
C ALA A 97 -8.28 -17.92 6.48
N LEU A 98 -8.11 -16.60 6.64
CA LEU A 98 -8.50 -15.60 5.63
C LEU A 98 -7.42 -15.38 4.56
N GLY A 99 -6.22 -15.90 4.77
CA GLY A 99 -5.11 -15.79 3.83
C GLY A 99 -5.02 -16.98 2.87
N HIS A 100 -3.80 -17.38 2.54
CA HIS A 100 -3.54 -18.54 1.69
C HIS A 100 -3.06 -19.74 2.53
N PRO A 101 -3.03 -20.96 1.96
CA PRO A 101 -2.48 -22.12 2.66
C PRO A 101 -1.08 -21.83 3.19
N LYS A 102 -0.82 -22.22 4.43
CA LYS A 102 0.47 -22.02 5.08
C LYS A 102 1.59 -22.69 4.28
N VAL A 103 2.55 -21.90 3.81
CA VAL A 103 3.72 -22.38 3.09
C VAL A 103 5.01 -22.04 3.82
N TYR A 104 6.02 -22.85 3.59
CA TYR A 104 7.36 -22.69 4.16
C TYR A 104 8.33 -22.30 3.05
N ILE A 105 9.00 -21.16 3.23
CA ILE A 105 9.93 -20.58 2.24
C ILE A 105 11.34 -20.73 2.80
N ASN A 106 12.22 -21.29 1.99
CA ASN A 106 13.61 -21.51 2.36
C ASN A 106 14.47 -20.26 2.06
N LEU A 107 15.24 -19.80 3.04
CA LEU A 107 16.07 -18.59 2.97
C LEU A 107 17.58 -18.88 2.96
N ASP A 108 17.99 -20.13 2.74
CA ASP A 108 19.40 -20.59 2.70
C ASP A 108 20.32 -19.80 1.77
N LYS A 109 19.77 -19.21 0.72
CA LYS A 109 20.54 -18.52 -0.30
C LYS A 109 20.58 -17.03 0.04
N GLU A 110 21.63 -16.58 0.72
CA GLU A 110 21.82 -15.18 1.11
C GLU A 110 21.76 -14.18 -0.05
N THR A 111 22.15 -14.63 -1.25
CA THR A 111 22.12 -13.83 -2.49
C THR A 111 20.72 -13.69 -3.11
N LYS A 112 19.74 -14.50 -2.70
CA LYS A 112 18.38 -14.49 -3.26
C LYS A 112 17.35 -14.14 -2.19
N ILE A 113 16.38 -13.33 -2.58
CA ILE A 113 15.22 -13.04 -1.75
C ILE A 113 14.23 -14.21 -1.90
N GLY A 114 13.70 -14.70 -0.78
CA GLY A 114 12.65 -15.71 -0.77
C GLY A 114 11.29 -15.06 -0.98
N THR A 115 10.68 -15.27 -2.14
CA THR A 115 9.36 -14.72 -2.46
C THR A 115 8.26 -15.74 -2.17
N CYS A 116 7.18 -15.31 -1.50
CA CYS A 116 5.99 -16.13 -1.34
C CYS A 116 5.24 -16.27 -2.67
N GLY A 117 4.94 -17.51 -3.09
CA GLY A 117 4.21 -17.79 -4.33
C GLY A 117 2.74 -17.37 -4.35
N TYR A 118 2.19 -16.92 -3.20
CA TYR A 118 0.81 -16.48 -3.08
C TYR A 118 0.73 -14.95 -2.95
N CYS A 119 1.19 -14.40 -1.81
CA CYS A 119 1.14 -12.96 -1.57
C CYS A 119 2.17 -12.14 -2.34
N GLY A 120 3.22 -12.76 -2.90
CA GLY A 120 4.32 -12.05 -3.53
C GLY A 120 5.25 -11.32 -2.57
N LEU A 121 4.98 -11.35 -1.26
CA LEU A 121 5.85 -10.79 -0.22
C LEU A 121 7.24 -11.42 -0.25
N GLN A 122 8.21 -10.60 0.10
CA GLN A 122 9.62 -10.89 -0.02
C GLN A 122 10.25 -11.03 1.37
N PHE A 123 11.06 -12.08 1.55
CA PHE A 123 11.72 -12.39 2.81
C PHE A 123 13.23 -12.56 2.60
N LYS A 124 14.04 -12.08 3.55
CA LYS A 124 15.49 -12.23 3.52
C LYS A 124 16.03 -12.61 4.90
N GLN A 125 16.95 -13.56 4.94
CA GLN A 125 17.62 -13.91 6.18
C GLN A 125 18.59 -12.82 6.61
N THR A 126 18.53 -12.38 7.86
CA THR A 126 19.53 -11.51 8.48
C THR A 126 20.50 -12.33 9.30
N HIS A 127 21.79 -12.25 8.97
CA HIS A 127 22.87 -12.83 9.76
C HIS A 127 23.40 -11.76 10.70
N HIS A 128 23.40 -12.06 12.00
CA HIS A 128 24.15 -11.28 12.99
C HIS A 128 25.60 -11.75 12.92
N HIS A 129 26.51 -10.82 12.65
CA HIS A 129 27.95 -11.04 12.77
C HIS A 129 28.42 -10.81 14.20
#